data_AF-A0A447XEV2-F1
#
_entry.id   AF-A0A447XEV2-F1
#
_cell.length_a   1.000
_cell.length_b   1.000
_cell.length_c   1.000
_cell.angle_alpha   90.00
_cell.angle_beta   90.00
_cell.angle_gamma   90.00
#
_symmetry.space_group_name_H-M   'P 1'
#
loop_
_entity.id
_entity.type
_entity.pdbx_description
1 polymer ?
#
loop_
_entity_poly.entity_id
_entity_poly.type
_entity_poly.pdbx_seq_one_letter_code
_entity_poly.pdbx_strand_id
1 'polypeptide(L)'
;MLNVTPIKGMMTVIYEFPVDSETTLQNYDIYFTNEELTDEQKSLIEWYRDVFRPEDLRLVESVQKGLKSRGYRGQGRIMADSSGSGISEHGIAHFHNLLAQVFKD
;
A
#
# COMPACT_ATOMS: atom_id res chain seq x y z
N MET A 1 -6.74 -1.97 3.08
CA MET A 1 -6.25 -3.25 2.52
C MET A 1 -6.23 -4.31 3.60
N LEU A 2 -6.68 -5.54 3.30
CA LEU A 2 -6.66 -6.69 4.23
C LEU A 2 -5.68 -7.73 3.72
N ASN A 3 -4.67 -8.08 4.53
CA ASN A 3 -3.64 -9.05 4.16
C ASN A 3 -3.71 -10.28 5.06
N VAL A 4 -4.03 -11.44 4.47
CA VAL A 4 -3.91 -12.73 5.15
C VAL A 4 -2.59 -13.36 4.71
N THR A 5 -1.63 -13.39 5.62
CA THR A 5 -0.27 -13.89 5.32
C THR A 5 -0.26 -15.42 5.38
N PRO A 6 0.81 -16.08 4.90
CA PRO A 6 1.01 -17.51 5.12
C PRO A 6 1.19 -17.90 6.60
N ILE A 7 1.36 -16.94 7.51
CA ILE A 7 1.51 -17.19 8.95
C ILE A 7 0.12 -17.46 9.55
N LYS A 8 -0.04 -18.64 10.14
CA LYS A 8 -1.30 -19.07 10.74
C LYS A 8 -1.74 -18.13 11.86
N GLY A 9 -3.01 -17.72 11.81
CA GLY A 9 -3.60 -16.88 12.87
C GLY A 9 -3.13 -15.43 12.84
N MET A 10 -2.54 -14.97 11.73
CA MET A 10 -2.08 -13.60 11.55
C MET A 10 -2.85 -12.91 10.42
N MET A 11 -3.14 -11.63 10.63
CA MET A 11 -3.62 -10.72 9.59
C MET A 11 -2.99 -9.35 9.78
N THR A 12 -2.71 -8.65 8.68
CA THR A 12 -2.42 -7.21 8.75
C THR A 12 -3.48 -6.40 8.02
N VAL A 13 -3.74 -5.20 8.51
CA VAL A 13 -4.73 -4.30 7.91
C VAL A 13 -4.11 -2.93 7.73
N ILE A 14 -4.25 -2.38 6.52
CA ILE A 14 -3.90 -0.99 6.21
C ILE A 14 -5.18 -0.19 6.12
N TYR A 15 -5.36 0.76 7.02
CA TYR A 15 -6.41 1.75 6.97
C TYR A 15 -5.83 3.06 6.48
N GLU A 16 -6.45 3.66 5.46
CA GLU A 16 -6.05 4.95 4.89
C GLU A 16 -7.13 5.97 5.19
N PHE A 17 -6.77 7.01 5.94
CA PHE A 17 -7.65 8.12 6.32
C PHE A 17 -7.11 9.41 5.69
N PRO A 18 -7.63 9.84 4.53
CA PRO A 18 -7.19 11.07 3.88
C PRO A 18 -7.41 12.26 4.79
N VAL A 19 -6.39 13.11 4.94
CA VAL A 19 -6.44 14.35 5.73
C VAL A 19 -6.64 15.54 4.80
N ASP A 20 -5.82 15.61 3.75
CA ASP A 20 -5.89 16.62 2.69
C ASP A 20 -5.39 16.02 1.36
N SER A 21 -5.18 16.85 0.34
CA SER A 21 -4.76 16.40 -0.99
C SER A 21 -3.38 15.76 -1.06
N GLU A 22 -2.54 15.94 -0.04
CA GLU A 22 -1.14 15.47 -0.03
C GLU A 22 -0.76 14.71 1.26
N THR A 23 -1.71 14.54 2.17
CA THR A 23 -1.49 13.90 3.48
C THR A 23 -2.56 12.85 3.74
N THR A 24 -2.13 11.63 4.03
CA THR A 24 -2.99 10.52 4.45
C THR A 24 -2.46 9.95 5.76
N LEU A 25 -3.29 9.91 6.79
CA LEU A 25 -2.99 9.16 8.02
C LEU A 25 -3.20 7.68 7.74
N GLN A 26 -2.23 6.84 8.12
CA GLN A 26 -2.35 5.39 8.01
C GLN A 26 -2.25 4.70 9.36
N ASN A 27 -3.18 3.79 9.63
CA ASN A 27 -3.00 2.76 10.65
C ASN A 27 -2.58 1.47 9.95
N TYR A 28 -1.44 0.91 10.37
CA TYR A 28 -0.98 -0.40 9.95
C TYR A 28 -1.05 -1.33 11.15
N ASP A 29 -2.09 -2.14 11.20
CA ASP A 29 -2.37 -2.99 12.35
C ASP A 29 -1.91 -4.42 12.07
N ILE A 30 -1.28 -5.03 13.07
CA ILE A 30 -0.87 -6.44 13.05
C ILE A 30 -1.70 -7.17 14.11
N TYR A 31 -2.48 -8.15 13.67
CA TYR A 31 -3.34 -8.94 14.53
C TYR A 31 -2.85 -10.38 14.60
N PHE A 32 -2.79 -10.92 15.81
CA PHE A 32 -2.56 -12.34 16.08
C PHE A 32 -3.75 -12.92 16.87
N THR A 33 -3.99 -14.22 16.72
CA THR A 33 -5.05 -14.91 17.48
C THR A 33 -4.73 -15.11 18.97
N ASN A 34 -3.47 -14.97 19.36
CA ASN A 34 -3.00 -15.09 20.74
C ASN A 34 -2.68 -13.72 21.34
N GLU A 35 -2.96 -13.55 22.63
CA GLU A 35 -2.67 -12.32 23.38
C GLU A 35 -1.18 -12.23 23.75
N GLU A 36 -0.63 -13.30 24.32
CA GLU A 36 0.79 -13.39 24.66
C GLU A 36 1.62 -13.73 23.43
N LEU A 37 2.43 -12.77 22.96
CA LEU A 37 3.22 -12.92 21.74
C LEU A 37 4.47 -13.78 21.94
N THR A 38 4.73 -14.67 20.98
CA THR A 38 6.01 -15.39 20.90
C THR A 38 7.16 -14.45 20.53
N ASP A 39 8.39 -14.86 20.80
CA ASP A 39 9.57 -14.07 20.42
C ASP A 39 9.70 -13.90 18.90
N GLU A 40 9.26 -14.89 18.13
CA GLU A 40 9.17 -14.81 16.66
C GLU A 40 8.14 -13.76 16.21
N GLN A 41 6.96 -13.72 16.83
CA GLN A 41 5.92 -12.72 16.52
C GLN A 41 6.39 -11.30 16.87
N LYS A 42 7.06 -11.13 18.01
CA LYS A 42 7.68 -9.84 18.38
C LYS A 42 8.72 -9.44 17.35
N SER A 43 9.63 -10.35 16.99
CA SER A 43 10.67 -10.07 15.98
C SER A 43 10.06 -9.70 14.62
N LEU A 44 8.95 -10.34 14.24
CA LEU A 44 8.21 -10.02 13.03
C LEU A 44 7.60 -8.61 13.07
N ILE A 45 7.00 -8.21 14.19
CA ILE A 45 6.47 -6.84 14.38
C ILE A 45 7.61 -5.82 14.20
N GLU A 46 8.76 -6.07 14.82
CA GLU A 46 9.94 -5.19 14.69
C GLU A 46 10.41 -5.11 13.23
N TRP A 47 10.44 -6.24 12.51
CA TRP A 47 10.77 -6.24 11.09
C TRP A 47 9.77 -5.44 10.24
N TYR A 48 8.47 -5.56 10.51
CA TYR A 48 7.46 -4.72 9.86
C TYR A 48 7.71 -3.24 10.11
N ARG A 49 8.04 -2.88 11.37
CA ARG A 49 8.28 -1.49 11.77
C ARG A 49 9.53 -0.89 11.16
N ASP A 50 10.63 -1.62 11.16
CA ASP A 50 11.95 -1.04 10.89
C ASP A 50 12.43 -1.29 9.44
N VAL A 51 11.86 -2.28 8.75
CA VAL A 51 12.26 -2.65 7.38
C VAL A 51 11.11 -2.46 6.41
N PHE A 52 10.05 -3.26 6.53
CA PHE A 52 9.02 -3.38 5.50
C PHE A 52 8.18 -2.10 5.33
N ARG A 53 7.64 -1.53 6.42
CA ARG A 53 6.80 -0.33 6.33
C ARG A 53 7.57 0.93 5.92
N PRO A 54 8.80 1.16 6.42
CA PRO A 54 9.60 2.29 5.96
C PRO A 54 9.92 2.25 4.45
N GLU A 55 10.02 1.06 3.84
CA GLU A 55 10.22 0.94 2.39
C GLU A 55 9.02 1.51 1.62
N ASP A 56 7.81 1.02 1.89
CA ASP A 56 6.58 1.50 1.24
C ASP A 56 6.35 3.00 1.48
N LEU A 57 6.53 3.47 2.72
CA LEU A 57 6.35 4.88 3.06
C LEU A 57 7.29 5.79 2.25
N ARG A 58 8.57 5.43 2.17
CA ARG A 58 9.55 6.19 1.37
C ARG A 58 9.19 6.18 -0.12
N LEU A 59 8.65 5.07 -0.65
CA LEU A 59 8.23 5.00 -2.05
C LEU A 59 7.09 5.99 -2.33
N VAL A 60 6.00 5.95 -1.56
CA VAL A 60 4.83 6.82 -1.81
C VAL A 60 5.13 8.29 -1.54
N GLU A 61 5.92 8.60 -0.51
CA GLU A 61 6.35 9.98 -0.22
C GLU A 61 7.25 10.55 -1.32
N SER A 62 8.15 9.72 -1.87
CA SER A 62 9.00 10.10 -3.00
C SER A 62 8.18 10.33 -4.27
N VAL A 63 7.22 9.45 -4.57
CA VAL A 63 6.28 9.59 -5.69
C VAL A 63 5.50 10.91 -5.58
N GLN A 64 4.92 11.22 -4.40
CA GLN A 64 4.17 12.45 -4.18
C GLN A 64 5.01 13.72 -4.40
N LYS A 65 6.30 13.69 -4.06
CA LYS A 65 7.22 14.80 -4.36
C LYS A 65 7.54 14.86 -5.86
N GLY A 66 7.80 13.71 -6.47
CA GLY A 66 8.22 13.59 -7.88
C GLY A 66 7.16 14.05 -8.87
N LEU A 67 5.88 13.73 -8.62
CA LEU A 67 4.76 14.10 -9.51
C LEU A 67 4.53 15.61 -9.65
N LYS A 68 5.08 16.41 -8.72
CA LYS A 68 5.05 17.89 -8.78
C LYS A 68 6.09 18.48 -9.71
N SER A 69 7.07 17.69 -10.14
CA SER A 69 8.12 18.15 -11.03
C SER A 69 7.56 18.48 -12.41
N ARG A 70 7.98 19.62 -12.98
CA ARG A 70 7.70 19.95 -14.39
C ARG A 70 8.26 18.93 -15.39
N GLY A 71 9.22 18.10 -14.96
CA GLY A 71 9.77 17.01 -15.77
C GLY A 71 8.82 15.82 -15.88
N TYR A 72 7.85 15.70 -14.96
CA TYR A 72 6.81 14.70 -15.03
C TYR A 72 5.72 15.17 -16.00
N ARG A 73 5.47 14.39 -17.05
CA ARG A 73 4.65 14.80 -18.21
C ARG A 73 3.13 14.65 -17.98
N GLY A 74 2.69 14.63 -16.74
CA GLY A 74 1.27 14.55 -16.34
C GLY A 74 0.83 13.16 -15.88
N GLN A 75 1.06 12.11 -16.67
CA GLN A 75 0.61 10.75 -16.34
C GLN A 75 1.73 9.70 -16.54
N GLY A 76 1.75 8.69 -15.67
CA GLY A 76 2.63 7.53 -15.76
C GLY A 76 1.97 6.41 -16.55
N ARG A 77 2.76 5.65 -17.31
CA ARG A 77 2.25 4.48 -18.03
C ARG A 77 2.02 3.34 -17.04
N ILE A 78 0.79 2.84 -16.98
CA ILE A 78 0.48 1.58 -16.28
C ILE A 78 1.05 0.42 -17.10
N MET A 79 1.96 -0.34 -16.50
CA MET A 79 2.69 -1.44 -17.13
C MET A 79 1.92 -2.76 -16.96
N ALA A 80 0.74 -2.83 -17.59
CA ALA A 80 -0.06 -4.05 -17.63
C ALA A 80 0.41 -4.98 -18.76
N ASP A 81 0.65 -6.24 -18.43
CA ASP A 81 0.86 -7.31 -19.41
C ASP A 81 -0.46 -8.00 -19.81
N SER A 82 -0.41 -8.78 -20.89
CA SER A 82 -1.56 -9.53 -21.40
C SER A 82 -1.83 -10.84 -20.66
N SER A 83 -0.85 -11.35 -19.90
CA SER A 83 -0.95 -12.63 -19.20
C SER A 83 -1.56 -12.52 -17.80
N GLY A 84 -1.68 -11.30 -17.26
CA GLY A 84 -2.12 -11.09 -15.89
C GLY A 84 -1.08 -11.59 -14.87
N SER A 85 0.21 -11.40 -15.17
CA SER A 85 1.27 -11.92 -14.30
C SER A 85 1.29 -11.23 -12.93
N GLY A 86 2.02 -11.83 -11.97
CA GLY A 86 2.18 -11.27 -10.63
C GLY A 86 2.91 -9.92 -10.56
N ILE A 87 3.51 -9.45 -11.66
CA ILE A 87 4.15 -8.12 -11.76
C ILE A 87 3.35 -7.14 -12.64
N SER A 88 2.16 -7.53 -13.12
CA SER A 88 1.30 -6.73 -13.98
C SER A 88 0.58 -5.64 -13.19
N GLU A 89 0.61 -4.38 -13.66
CA GLU A 89 0.00 -3.24 -12.94
C GLU A 89 -1.49 -3.00 -13.24
N HIS A 90 -2.19 -3.95 -13.88
CA HIS A 90 -3.59 -3.78 -14.28
C HIS A 90 -4.57 -3.49 -13.12
N GLY A 91 -4.21 -3.87 -11.88
CA GLY A 91 -4.97 -3.49 -10.67
C GLY A 91 -5.04 -1.97 -10.44
N ILE A 92 -3.99 -1.23 -10.82
CA ILE A 92 -3.97 0.25 -10.77
C ILE A 92 -5.02 0.82 -11.72
N ALA A 93 -5.11 0.26 -12.94
CA ALA A 93 -6.10 0.70 -13.93
C ALA A 93 -7.54 0.43 -13.46
N HIS A 94 -7.78 -0.70 -12.80
CA HIS A 94 -9.09 -1.01 -12.22
C HIS A 94 -9.49 0.03 -11.16
N PHE A 95 -8.61 0.32 -10.20
CA PHE A 95 -8.86 1.31 -9.16
C PHE A 95 -9.13 2.72 -9.72
N HIS A 96 -8.29 3.20 -10.65
CA HIS A 96 -8.50 4.52 -11.26
C HIS A 96 -9.77 4.60 -12.11
N ASN A 97 -10.23 3.50 -12.71
CA ASN A 97 -11.52 3.47 -13.41
C ASN A 97 -12.69 3.69 -12.43
N LEU A 98 -12.67 3.04 -11.27
CA LEU A 98 -13.68 3.26 -10.23
C LEU A 98 -13.71 4.73 -9.80
N LEU A 99 -12.54 5.34 -9.57
CA LEU A 99 -12.46 6.77 -9.26
C LEU A 99 -12.99 7.64 -10.40
N ALA A 100 -12.61 7.36 -11.64
CA ALA A 100 -13.07 8.12 -12.79
C ALA A 100 -14.60 8.10 -12.94
N GLN A 101 -15.27 7.03 -12.52
CA GLN A 101 -16.74 6.97 -12.51
C GLN A 101 -17.37 7.93 -11.48
N VAL A 102 -16.69 8.19 -10.36
CA VAL A 102 -17.15 9.15 -9.34
C VAL A 102 -16.99 10.59 -9.81
N PHE A 103 -15.99 10.87 -10.64
CA PHE A 103 -15.69 12.19 -11.19
C PHE A 103 -16.20 12.40 -12.63
N LYS A 104 -17.07 11.51 -13.12
CA LYS A 104 -17.83 11.75 -14.34
C LYS A 104 -19.01 12.66 -13.98
N ASP A 105 -19.10 13.80 -14.66
CA ASP A 105 -20.28 14.69 -14.62
C ASP A 105 -21.57 13.94 -14.93
#